data_AF-A0A924XE24-F1
#
_entry.id   AF-A0A924XE24-F1
#
_cell.length_a   1.000
_cell.length_b   1.000
_cell.length_c   1.000
_cell.angle_alpha   90.00
_cell.angle_beta   90.00
_cell.angle_gamma   90.00
#
_symmetry.space_group_name_H-M   'P 1'
#
loop_
_entity.id
_entity.type
_entity.pdbx_description
1 polymer ?
#
loop_
_entity_poly.entity_id
_entity_poly.type
_entity_poly.pdbx_seq_one_letter_code
_entity_poly.pdbx_strand_id
1 'polypeptide(L)'
;MSENVKVAALQAAFSTDTARNVKLMVEMTREAAAQGAQIVLPPELFENVYFCTFERDEYFALAQPLEGHPTLSRMSDLARELGIAIPVSFFERDNQCYYNSLAMIDADGRVLGVYRKSHIPDGPGYEEKFYFRPGDTGFKAWKTRFGTIGVGICWDQWFPECARAMMLAGADILFYPTAIGTEP
;
A
#
# COMPACT_ATOMS: atom_id res chain seq x y z
N MET A 1 -5.05 26.27 10.79
CA MET A 1 -4.68 24.84 10.71
C MET A 1 -3.17 24.81 10.61
N SER A 2 -2.48 23.98 11.39
CA SER A 2 -1.01 23.94 11.36
C SER A 2 -0.53 23.60 9.94
N GLU A 3 0.26 24.48 9.33
CA GLU A 3 0.71 24.40 7.93
C GLU A 3 1.69 23.25 7.62
N ASN A 4 2.07 22.46 8.62
CA ASN A 4 3.10 21.43 8.49
C ASN A 4 2.52 20.05 8.76
N VAL A 5 2.75 19.12 7.83
CA VAL A 5 2.43 17.70 7.95
C VAL A 5 3.74 16.92 7.92
N LYS A 6 4.01 16.09 8.93
CA LYS A 6 5.18 15.22 8.93
C LYS A 6 4.82 13.84 8.40
N VAL A 7 5.56 13.38 7.39
CA VAL A 7 5.38 12.07 6.76
C VAL A 7 6.59 11.18 7.01
N ALA A 8 6.42 9.86 6.95
CA ALA A 8 7.50 8.89 6.98
C ALA A 8 7.30 7.80 5.91
N ALA A 9 8.39 7.39 5.29
CA ALA A 9 8.43 6.21 4.43
C ALA A 9 9.26 5.13 5.13
N LEU A 10 8.74 3.90 5.15
CA LEU A 10 9.41 2.76 5.79
C LEU A 10 10.18 1.96 4.75
N GLN A 11 11.32 1.39 5.16
CA GLN A 11 12.14 0.52 4.32
C GLN A 11 12.68 -0.64 5.14
N ALA A 12 12.42 -1.88 4.71
CA ALA A 12 12.85 -3.09 5.38
C ALA A 12 13.09 -4.23 4.39
N ALA A 13 13.78 -5.27 4.86
CA ALA A 13 13.87 -6.55 4.16
C ALA A 13 12.80 -7.50 4.72
N PHE A 14 12.08 -8.16 3.81
CA PHE A 14 10.98 -9.06 4.16
C PHE A 14 11.37 -10.53 4.00
N SER A 15 10.63 -11.39 4.69
CA SER A 15 10.75 -12.85 4.62
C SER A 15 9.47 -13.47 4.11
N THR A 16 9.42 -14.80 4.00
CA THR A 16 8.17 -15.52 3.68
C THR A 16 7.23 -15.67 4.88
N ASP A 17 7.62 -15.22 6.07
CA ASP A 17 6.81 -15.22 7.28
C ASP A 17 6.02 -13.90 7.40
N THR A 18 4.73 -13.97 7.06
CA THR A 18 3.82 -12.82 7.13
C THR A 18 3.69 -12.25 8.54
N ALA A 19 3.62 -13.10 9.57
CA ALA A 19 3.46 -12.60 10.95
C ALA A 19 4.70 -11.82 11.40
N ARG A 20 5.89 -12.28 11.01
CA ARG A 20 7.16 -11.56 11.25
C ARG A 20 7.20 -10.23 10.52
N ASN A 21 6.83 -10.21 9.24
CA ASN A 21 6.85 -8.98 8.44
C ASN A 21 5.85 -7.94 8.96
N VAL A 22 4.63 -8.36 9.29
CA VAL A 22 3.59 -7.47 9.87
C VAL A 22 4.05 -6.93 11.21
N LYS A 23 4.65 -7.76 12.08
CA LYS A 23 5.21 -7.31 13.35
C LYS A 23 6.28 -6.23 13.14
N LEU A 24 7.20 -6.44 12.19
CA LEU A 24 8.24 -5.47 11.85
C LEU A 24 7.64 -4.14 11.38
N MET A 25 6.63 -4.16 10.51
CA MET A 25 5.95 -2.93 10.06
C MET A 25 5.24 -2.21 11.19
N VAL A 26 4.63 -2.93 12.13
CA VAL A 26 4.03 -2.34 13.33
C VAL A 26 5.10 -1.63 14.17
N GLU A 27 6.24 -2.28 14.43
CA GLU A 27 7.35 -1.73 15.22
C GLU A 27 7.91 -0.46 14.57
N MET A 28 8.25 -0.52 13.28
CA MET A 28 8.76 0.63 12.54
C MET A 28 7.75 1.78 12.42
N THR A 29 6.46 1.46 12.30
CA THR A 29 5.39 2.48 12.29
C THR A 29 5.32 3.21 13.64
N ARG A 30 5.47 2.49 14.76
CA ARG A 30 5.53 3.11 16.09
C ARG A 30 6.74 4.02 16.25
N GLU A 31 7.90 3.59 15.76
CA GLU A 31 9.11 4.42 15.78
C GLU A 31 8.93 5.70 14.97
N ALA A 32 8.34 5.62 13.78
CA ALA A 32 8.04 6.79 12.95
C ALA A 32 7.04 7.74 13.64
N ALA A 33 5.98 7.19 14.25
CA ALA A 33 5.00 7.97 15.00
C ALA A 33 5.61 8.63 16.25
N ALA A 34 6.50 7.94 16.97
CA ALA A 34 7.23 8.49 18.11
C ALA A 34 8.15 9.66 17.70
N GLN A 35 8.62 9.67 16.46
CA GLN A 35 9.34 10.79 15.86
C GLN A 35 8.41 11.89 15.32
N GLY A 36 7.09 11.76 15.50
CA GLY A 36 6.08 12.74 15.14
C GLY A 36 5.51 12.61 13.72
N ALA A 37 5.74 11.48 13.03
CA ALA A 37 5.07 11.23 11.74
C ALA A 37 3.55 11.11 11.94
N GLN A 38 2.80 11.77 11.06
CA GLN A 38 1.34 11.79 11.04
C GLN A 38 0.77 10.90 9.93
N ILE A 39 1.56 10.69 8.87
CA ILE A 39 1.27 9.75 7.80
C ILE A 39 2.50 8.85 7.64
N VAL A 40 2.30 7.53 7.67
CA VAL A 40 3.37 6.56 7.54
C VAL A 40 3.07 5.65 6.35
N LEU A 41 4.03 5.52 5.42
CA LEU A 41 3.92 4.69 4.22
C LEU A 41 4.79 3.42 4.36
N PRO A 42 4.19 2.24 4.58
CA PRO A 42 4.84 0.94 4.41
C PRO A 42 5.14 0.62 2.93
N PRO A 43 6.09 -0.29 2.63
CA PRO A 43 6.38 -0.75 1.27
C PRO A 43 5.22 -1.54 0.62
N GLU A 44 5.32 -1.73 -0.69
CA GLU A 44 4.40 -2.58 -1.46
C GLU A 44 4.52 -4.05 -1.04
N LEU A 45 3.37 -4.74 -0.94
CA LEU A 45 3.27 -6.19 -0.68
C LEU A 45 4.15 -6.69 0.49
N PHE A 46 4.34 -5.85 1.50
CA PHE A 46 5.26 -6.11 2.62
C PHE A 46 4.94 -7.37 3.43
N GLU A 47 3.75 -7.96 3.27
CA GLU A 47 3.35 -9.19 3.93
C GLU A 47 4.18 -10.40 3.53
N ASN A 48 4.91 -10.33 2.41
CA ASN A 48 5.77 -11.40 1.94
C ASN A 48 7.03 -10.84 1.24
N VAL A 49 7.91 -11.74 0.79
CA VAL A 49 8.88 -11.38 -0.24
C VAL A 49 8.17 -11.00 -1.53
N TYR A 50 8.85 -10.26 -2.41
CA TYR A 50 8.33 -9.97 -3.74
C TYR A 50 8.31 -11.26 -4.59
N PHE A 51 7.16 -11.94 -4.57
CA PHE A 51 6.96 -13.26 -5.18
C PHE A 51 6.74 -13.19 -6.71
N CYS A 52 6.51 -11.99 -7.26
CA CYS A 52 6.32 -11.76 -8.69
C CYS A 52 7.61 -11.89 -9.52
N THR A 53 8.67 -12.48 -8.94
CA THR A 53 9.90 -12.85 -9.65
C THR A 53 9.72 -14.13 -10.49
N PHE A 54 8.67 -14.91 -10.23
CA PHE A 54 8.33 -16.13 -10.95
C PHE A 54 6.84 -16.16 -11.23
N GLU A 55 6.40 -16.87 -12.26
CA GLU A 55 5.00 -17.23 -12.49
C GLU A 55 4.69 -18.59 -11.85
N ARG A 56 3.94 -18.61 -10.75
CA ARG A 56 3.59 -19.84 -10.03
C ARG A 56 2.20 -19.77 -9.41
N ASP A 57 1.38 -20.76 -9.72
CA ASP A 57 0.00 -20.84 -9.21
C ASP A 57 -0.09 -20.85 -7.67
N GLU A 58 0.92 -21.43 -7.01
CA GLU A 58 0.96 -21.53 -5.54
C GLU A 58 0.90 -20.17 -4.83
N TYR A 59 1.40 -19.10 -5.47
CA TYR A 59 1.39 -17.77 -4.87
C TYR A 59 0.01 -17.10 -4.89
N PHE A 60 -0.96 -17.55 -5.69
CA PHE A 60 -2.34 -17.06 -5.57
C PHE A 60 -2.97 -17.37 -4.21
N ALA A 61 -2.44 -18.36 -3.48
CA ALA A 61 -2.87 -18.67 -2.12
C ALA A 61 -2.50 -17.58 -1.10
N LEU A 62 -1.59 -16.66 -1.45
CA LEU A 62 -1.23 -15.51 -0.62
C LEU A 62 -2.32 -14.43 -0.61
N ALA A 63 -3.19 -14.40 -1.64
CA ALA A 63 -4.21 -13.38 -1.77
C ALA A 63 -5.34 -13.55 -0.74
N GLN A 64 -5.75 -12.46 -0.12
CA GLN A 64 -6.82 -12.43 0.88
C GLN A 64 -7.89 -11.40 0.51
N PRO A 65 -9.16 -11.65 0.86
CA PRO A 65 -10.22 -10.67 0.66
C PRO A 65 -10.00 -9.43 1.54
N LEU A 66 -10.53 -8.28 1.10
CA LEU A 66 -10.57 -7.06 1.91
C LEU A 66 -11.30 -7.30 3.25
N GLU A 67 -12.45 -7.96 3.19
CA GLU A 67 -13.28 -8.23 4.37
C GLU A 67 -12.62 -9.29 5.25
N GLY A 68 -12.39 -8.94 6.53
CA GLY A 68 -11.74 -9.83 7.49
C GLY A 68 -10.21 -9.94 7.33
N HIS A 69 -9.58 -9.09 6.51
CA HIS A 69 -8.13 -9.14 6.28
C HIS A 69 -7.35 -8.86 7.58
N PRO A 70 -6.56 -9.81 8.11
CA PRO A 70 -5.95 -9.70 9.44
C PRO A 70 -4.96 -8.53 9.53
N THR A 71 -4.14 -8.33 8.50
CA THR A 71 -3.19 -7.21 8.45
C THR A 71 -3.89 -5.86 8.38
N LEU A 72 -4.96 -5.71 7.60
CA LEU A 72 -5.70 -4.45 7.54
C LEU A 72 -6.37 -4.14 8.88
N SER A 73 -6.94 -5.14 9.56
CA SER A 73 -7.46 -4.97 10.92
C SER A 73 -6.37 -4.53 11.89
N ARG A 74 -5.20 -5.19 11.86
CA ARG A 74 -4.08 -4.86 12.73
C ARG A 74 -3.55 -3.44 12.51
N MET A 75 -3.41 -3.03 11.26
CA MET A 75 -2.95 -1.69 10.88
C MET A 75 -4.02 -0.63 11.17
N SER A 76 -5.31 -0.97 11.07
CA SER A 76 -6.43 -0.09 11.46
C SER A 76 -6.43 0.21 12.97
N ASP A 77 -6.22 -0.80 13.79
CA ASP A 77 -6.08 -0.62 15.24
C ASP A 77 -4.84 0.21 15.58
N LEU A 78 -3.72 -0.04 14.88
CA LEU A 78 -2.49 0.72 15.07
C LEU A 78 -2.64 2.20 14.68
N ALA A 79 -3.29 2.48 13.55
CA ALA A 79 -3.59 3.83 13.07
C ALA A 79 -4.43 4.60 14.11
N ARG A 80 -5.47 3.96 14.66
CA ARG A 80 -6.30 4.54 15.72
C ARG A 80 -5.53 4.78 17.01
N GLU A 81 -4.72 3.82 17.41
CA GLU A 81 -3.91 3.89 18.64
C GLU A 81 -2.91 5.04 18.59
N LEU A 82 -2.22 5.20 17.46
CA LEU A 82 -1.19 6.21 17.27
C LEU A 82 -1.76 7.55 16.79
N GLY A 83 -3.00 7.56 16.31
CA GLY A 83 -3.63 8.72 15.71
C GLY A 83 -2.94 9.17 14.42
N ILE A 84 -2.57 8.23 13.55
CA ILE A 84 -1.86 8.48 12.28
C ILE A 84 -2.59 7.83 11.09
N ALA A 85 -2.37 8.32 9.87
CA ALA A 85 -2.87 7.69 8.66
C ALA A 85 -1.84 6.69 8.09
N ILE A 86 -2.32 5.55 7.58
CA ILE A 86 -1.48 4.47 7.03
C ILE A 86 -2.10 3.92 5.74
N PRO A 87 -1.53 4.21 4.56
CA PRO A 87 -1.84 3.47 3.33
C PRO A 87 -1.26 2.05 3.44
N VAL A 88 -2.08 1.00 3.29
CA VAL A 88 -1.62 -0.40 3.50
C VAL A 88 -1.81 -1.20 2.21
N SER A 89 -0.69 -1.58 1.59
CA SER A 89 -0.65 -2.48 0.43
C SER A 89 -0.93 -3.92 0.85
N PHE A 90 -1.69 -4.66 0.04
CA PHE A 90 -2.01 -6.07 0.26
C PHE A 90 -2.35 -6.77 -1.07
N PHE A 91 -2.22 -8.10 -1.10
CA PHE A 91 -2.65 -8.91 -2.24
C PHE A 91 -4.14 -9.25 -2.10
N GLU A 92 -4.98 -8.55 -2.88
CA GLU A 92 -6.42 -8.69 -2.81
C GLU A 92 -6.94 -9.88 -3.63
N ARG A 93 -7.82 -10.67 -3.02
CA ARG A 93 -8.72 -11.59 -3.71
C ARG A 93 -10.15 -11.08 -3.66
N ASP A 94 -10.73 -10.76 -4.81
CA ASP A 94 -12.14 -10.40 -4.97
C ASP A 94 -12.81 -11.41 -5.89
N ASN A 95 -13.55 -12.36 -5.30
CA ASN A 95 -14.13 -13.49 -6.01
C ASN A 95 -13.06 -14.28 -6.81
N GLN A 96 -13.14 -14.22 -8.14
CA GLN A 96 -12.20 -14.87 -9.07
C GLN A 96 -11.15 -13.89 -9.63
N CYS A 97 -11.09 -12.68 -9.08
CA CYS A 97 -10.19 -11.62 -9.50
C CYS A 97 -9.14 -11.37 -8.42
N TYR A 98 -7.96 -10.99 -8.88
CA TYR A 98 -6.76 -10.83 -8.07
C TYR A 98 -6.15 -9.47 -8.41
N TYR A 99 -5.83 -8.69 -7.38
CA TYR A 99 -5.34 -7.32 -7.56
C TYR A 99 -4.21 -7.03 -6.59
N ASN A 100 -3.27 -6.20 -7.04
CA ASN A 100 -2.36 -5.50 -6.13
C ASN A 100 -3.10 -4.25 -5.63
N SER A 101 -3.42 -4.24 -4.35
CA SER A 101 -4.36 -3.29 -3.78
C SER A 101 -3.77 -2.53 -2.61
N LEU A 102 -4.39 -1.39 -2.33
CA LEU A 102 -4.05 -0.55 -1.19
C LEU A 102 -5.32 -0.08 -0.50
N ALA A 103 -5.40 -0.30 0.80
CA ALA A 103 -6.43 0.26 1.67
C ALA A 103 -5.92 1.54 2.33
N MET A 104 -6.65 2.65 2.17
CA MET A 104 -6.32 3.91 2.83
C MET A 104 -6.96 3.93 4.23
N ILE A 105 -6.15 3.82 5.29
CA ILE A 105 -6.60 3.88 6.68
C ILE A 105 -6.32 5.28 7.26
N ASP A 106 -7.35 5.94 7.82
CA ASP A 106 -7.20 7.25 8.48
C ASP A 106 -6.86 7.13 9.97
N ALA A 107 -6.55 8.26 10.61
CA ALA A 107 -6.13 8.38 12.01
C ALA A 107 -7.14 7.89 13.07
N ASP A 108 -8.38 7.64 12.70
CA ASP A 108 -9.39 7.01 13.57
C ASP A 108 -9.48 5.48 13.38
N GLY A 109 -8.64 4.93 12.50
CA GLY A 109 -8.60 3.51 12.13
C GLY A 109 -9.67 3.10 11.12
N ARG A 110 -10.42 4.02 10.52
CA ARG A 110 -11.37 3.67 9.46
C ARG A 110 -10.64 3.46 8.14
N VAL A 111 -11.01 2.40 7.42
CA VAL A 111 -10.65 2.21 6.02
C VAL A 111 -11.54 3.13 5.17
N LEU A 112 -10.94 4.15 4.56
CA LEU A 112 -11.63 5.13 3.71
C LEU A 112 -11.99 4.56 2.33
N GLY A 113 -11.32 3.48 1.92
CA GLY A 113 -11.57 2.76 0.69
C GLY A 113 -10.32 2.06 0.17
N VAL A 114 -10.47 1.41 -0.99
CA VAL A 114 -9.41 0.69 -1.68
C VAL A 114 -9.11 1.31 -3.05
N TYR A 115 -7.83 1.31 -3.40
CA TYR A 115 -7.29 1.52 -4.74
C TYR A 115 -6.64 0.24 -5.25
N ARG A 116 -6.91 -0.13 -6.50
CA ARG A 116 -6.28 -1.27 -7.18
C ARG A 116 -5.30 -0.74 -8.21
N LYS A 117 -4.06 -1.25 -8.20
CA LYS A 117 -2.93 -0.81 -9.05
C LYS A 117 -3.35 -0.78 -10.52
N SER A 118 -3.22 0.37 -11.16
CA SER A 118 -3.73 0.57 -12.54
C SER A 118 -2.75 0.04 -13.57
N HIS A 119 -1.47 0.36 -13.41
CA HIS A 119 -0.42 -0.04 -14.34
C HIS A 119 0.34 -1.26 -13.79
N ILE A 120 0.14 -2.41 -14.44
CA ILE A 120 0.76 -3.67 -14.02
C ILE A 120 2.05 -3.89 -14.82
N PRO A 121 3.24 -3.94 -14.17
CA PRO A 121 4.51 -4.22 -14.85
C PRO A 121 4.56 -5.68 -15.32
N ASP A 122 5.51 -5.96 -16.21
CA ASP A 122 5.76 -7.30 -16.74
C ASP A 122 7.21 -7.41 -17.21
N GLY A 123 7.75 -8.64 -17.20
CA GLY A 123 9.11 -8.94 -17.63
C GLY A 123 9.97 -9.54 -16.53
N PRO A 124 11.17 -10.05 -16.87
CA PRO A 124 11.97 -10.85 -15.97
C PRO A 124 12.24 -10.16 -14.63
N GLY A 125 11.81 -10.81 -13.55
CA GLY A 125 11.92 -10.29 -12.18
C GLY A 125 10.69 -9.51 -11.68
N TYR A 126 9.75 -9.15 -12.56
CA TYR A 126 8.56 -8.34 -12.27
C TYR A 126 7.32 -8.81 -13.06
N GLU A 127 7.03 -10.12 -13.03
CA GLU A 127 5.95 -10.81 -13.77
C GLU A 127 4.55 -10.56 -13.14
N GLU A 128 4.20 -9.31 -12.85
CA GLU A 128 2.97 -8.97 -12.13
C GLU A 128 1.70 -9.22 -12.95
N LYS A 129 1.76 -9.20 -14.30
CA LYS A 129 0.60 -9.46 -15.15
C LYS A 129 0.04 -10.87 -15.00
N PHE A 130 0.86 -11.81 -14.55
CA PHE A 130 0.42 -13.16 -14.21
C PHE A 130 -0.51 -13.15 -12.99
N TYR A 131 -0.21 -12.35 -11.97
CA TYR A 131 -0.91 -12.35 -10.68
C TYR A 131 -2.08 -11.37 -10.61
N PHE A 132 -1.94 -10.19 -11.21
CA PHE A 132 -2.86 -9.09 -10.97
C PHE A 132 -3.58 -8.67 -12.23
N ARG A 133 -4.90 -8.53 -12.13
CA ARG A 133 -5.68 -7.79 -13.12
C ARG A 133 -5.35 -6.30 -13.03
N PRO A 134 -5.39 -5.56 -14.16
CA PRO A 134 -5.40 -4.11 -14.12
C PRO A 134 -6.52 -3.60 -13.22
N GLY A 135 -6.20 -2.66 -12.35
CA GLY A 135 -7.14 -2.11 -11.38
C GLY A 135 -8.35 -1.44 -12.03
N ASP A 136 -9.50 -1.58 -11.38
CA ASP A 136 -10.80 -1.09 -11.84
C ASP A 136 -11.36 0.06 -10.98
N THR A 137 -10.58 0.57 -10.02
CA THR A 137 -11.01 1.62 -9.09
C THR A 137 -10.87 3.04 -9.65
N GLY A 138 -10.05 3.22 -10.69
CA GLY A 138 -9.51 4.52 -11.10
C GLY A 138 -8.55 5.11 -10.06
N PHE A 139 -7.84 6.18 -10.42
CA PHE A 139 -6.95 6.91 -9.50
C PHE A 139 -7.77 7.62 -8.42
N LYS A 140 -7.27 7.59 -7.18
CA LYS A 140 -8.01 8.08 -6.00
C LYS A 140 -7.18 9.03 -5.14
N ALA A 141 -7.89 9.94 -4.49
CA ALA A 141 -7.39 10.78 -3.41
C ALA A 141 -8.40 10.78 -2.25
N TRP A 142 -7.92 10.75 -1.01
CA TRP A 142 -8.76 10.66 0.18
C TRP A 142 -8.50 11.84 1.11
N LYS A 143 -9.58 12.44 1.60
CA LYS A 143 -9.50 13.41 2.70
C LYS A 143 -9.23 12.65 3.99
N THR A 144 -8.05 12.86 4.55
CA THR A 144 -7.65 12.33 5.86
C THR A 144 -7.65 13.43 6.89
N ARG A 145 -7.40 13.08 8.16
CA ARG A 145 -7.17 14.06 9.23
C ARG A 145 -6.04 15.06 8.93
N PHE A 146 -5.08 14.70 8.07
CA PHE A 146 -3.85 15.46 7.85
C PHE A 146 -3.76 16.14 6.47
N GLY A 147 -4.83 16.09 5.68
CA GLY A 147 -4.86 16.61 4.32
C GLY A 147 -5.38 15.56 3.33
N THR A 148 -5.43 15.94 2.06
CA THR A 148 -5.89 15.04 0.99
C THR A 148 -4.70 14.26 0.45
N ILE A 149 -4.77 12.93 0.55
CA ILE A 149 -3.68 12.03 0.16
C ILE A 149 -4.06 11.30 -1.12
N GLY A 150 -3.23 11.42 -2.15
CA GLY A 150 -3.28 10.56 -3.35
C GLY A 150 -2.29 9.41 -3.20
N VAL A 151 -2.69 8.19 -3.58
CA VAL A 151 -1.81 7.02 -3.52
C VAL A 151 -1.90 6.24 -4.83
N GLY A 152 -0.77 6.12 -5.52
CA GLY A 152 -0.56 5.12 -6.58
C GLY A 152 0.31 3.99 -6.04
N ILE A 153 0.42 2.86 -6.74
CA ILE A 153 1.23 1.72 -6.27
C ILE A 153 2.38 1.48 -7.25
N CYS A 154 3.61 1.52 -6.74
CA CYS A 154 4.84 1.12 -7.44
C CYS A 154 4.89 1.59 -8.90
N TRP A 155 4.66 0.70 -9.86
CA TRP A 155 4.75 0.98 -11.29
C TRP A 155 3.89 2.17 -11.77
N ASP A 156 2.80 2.49 -11.05
CA ASP A 156 2.01 3.70 -11.29
C ASP A 156 2.84 4.99 -11.22
N GLN A 157 3.96 5.01 -10.48
CA GLN A 157 4.83 6.18 -10.31
C GLN A 157 5.50 6.62 -11.62
N TRP A 158 5.59 5.73 -12.61
CA TRP A 158 6.18 6.01 -13.92
C TRP A 158 5.24 6.71 -14.89
N PHE A 159 3.96 6.84 -14.54
CA PHE A 159 2.92 7.41 -15.39
C PHE A 159 2.54 8.79 -14.88
N PRO A 160 2.99 9.88 -15.52
CA PRO A 160 2.65 11.25 -15.11
C PRO A 160 1.13 11.49 -15.03
N GLU A 161 0.35 10.77 -15.82
CA GLU A 161 -1.11 10.78 -15.83
C GLU A 161 -1.69 10.35 -14.48
N CYS A 162 -1.09 9.36 -13.82
CA CYS A 162 -1.49 8.91 -12.48
C CYS A 162 -1.33 10.05 -11.47
N ALA A 163 -0.13 10.63 -11.40
CA ALA A 163 0.15 11.76 -10.52
C ALA A 163 -0.78 12.94 -10.81
N ARG A 164 -0.94 13.29 -12.10
CA ARG A 164 -1.82 14.38 -12.53
C ARG A 164 -3.26 14.14 -12.14
N ALA A 165 -3.80 12.93 -12.33
CA ALA A 165 -5.17 12.59 -12.00
C ALA A 165 -5.44 12.74 -10.50
N MET A 166 -4.53 12.27 -9.64
CA MET A 166 -4.67 12.42 -8.19
C MET A 166 -4.57 13.88 -7.74
N MET A 167 -3.67 14.68 -8.34
CA MET A 167 -3.62 16.12 -8.07
C MET A 167 -4.89 16.85 -8.50
N LEU A 168 -5.48 16.50 -9.66
CA LEU A 168 -6.76 17.05 -10.11
C LEU A 168 -7.93 16.61 -9.22
N ALA A 169 -7.83 15.45 -8.57
CA ALA A 169 -8.77 15.00 -7.54
C ALA A 169 -8.56 15.69 -6.18
N GLY A 170 -7.61 16.62 -6.09
CA GLY A 170 -7.37 17.47 -4.91
C GLY A 170 -6.34 16.93 -3.94
N ALA A 171 -5.49 15.98 -4.33
CA ALA A 171 -4.39 15.52 -3.48
C ALA A 171 -3.40 16.65 -3.17
N ASP A 172 -3.03 16.76 -1.89
CA ASP A 172 -1.99 17.66 -1.38
C ASP A 172 -0.62 16.96 -1.38
N ILE A 173 -0.61 15.63 -1.16
CA ILE A 173 0.58 14.79 -1.07
C ILE A 173 0.32 13.49 -1.84
N LEU A 174 1.33 13.04 -2.59
CA LEU A 174 1.31 11.76 -3.31
C LEU A 174 2.21 10.74 -2.64
N PHE A 175 1.74 9.51 -2.54
CA PHE A 175 2.50 8.37 -2.01
C PHE A 175 2.55 7.23 -3.02
N TYR A 176 3.69 6.52 -3.03
CA TYR A 176 3.92 5.35 -3.87
C TYR A 176 4.68 4.30 -3.05
N PRO A 177 3.99 3.30 -2.46
CA PRO A 177 4.66 2.13 -1.90
C PRO A 177 5.24 1.33 -3.06
N THR A 178 6.50 0.90 -2.93
CA THR A 178 7.27 0.37 -4.07
C THR A 178 8.10 -0.83 -3.65
N ALA A 179 8.10 -1.88 -4.48
CA ALA A 179 9.11 -2.93 -4.51
C ALA A 179 9.84 -2.89 -5.86
N ILE A 180 11.06 -2.34 -5.86
CA ILE A 180 11.92 -2.27 -7.04
C ILE A 180 13.38 -2.54 -6.63
N GLY A 181 14.12 -3.21 -7.49
CA GLY A 181 15.52 -3.60 -7.28
C GLY A 181 16.26 -3.70 -8.60
N THR A 182 17.29 -4.54 -8.64
CA THR A 182 18.05 -4.79 -9.88
C THR A 182 17.15 -5.40 -10.96
N GLU A 183 17.17 -4.81 -12.15
CA GLU A 183 16.67 -5.45 -13.37
C GLU A 183 17.71 -6.48 -13.87
N PRO A 184 17.30 -7.61 -14.46
CA PRO A 184 18.23 -8.56 -15.07
C PRO A 184 18.94 -8.02 -16.32
#